data_AF-A0A0K8QH40-F1
#
_entry.id   AF-A0A0K8QH40-F1
#
_cell.length_a   1.000
_cell.length_b   1.000
_cell.length_c   1.000
_cell.angle_alpha   90.00
_cell.angle_beta   90.00
_cell.angle_gamma   90.00
#
_symmetry.space_group_name_H-M   'P 1'
#
loop_
_entity.id
_entity.type
_entity.pdbx_description
1 polymer ?
#
loop_
_entity_poly.entity_id
_entity_poly.type
_entity_poly.pdbx_seq_one_letter_code
_entity_poly.pdbx_strand_id
1 'polypeptide(L)'
;MNTTEAALGRLGELAIEVPSWAYGNSGTRFKVFGTPGTPRTIQEKLADAAKVHELTGLAPTVALHIPWDKVDDYSALRGYAADLGVGWGPSTPTRSRTTNTSTAP
;
A
#
# COMPACT_ATOMS: atom_id res chain seq x y z
N MET A 1 -33.25 13.96 -11.12
CA MET A 1 -32.23 13.75 -10.07
C MET A 1 -31.55 15.08 -9.81
N ASN A 2 -31.41 15.48 -8.55
CA ASN A 2 -30.61 16.65 -8.17
C ASN A 2 -29.13 16.37 -8.51
N THR A 3 -28.45 17.31 -9.15
CA THR A 3 -27.04 17.15 -9.57
C THR A 3 -26.13 16.79 -8.40
N THR A 4 -26.40 17.30 -7.19
CA THR A 4 -25.65 16.96 -5.98
C THR A 4 -25.83 15.50 -5.58
N GLU A 5 -27.05 14.96 -5.59
CA GLU A 5 -27.31 13.55 -5.30
C GLU A 5 -26.59 12.62 -6.28
N ALA A 6 -26.60 12.98 -7.58
CA ALA A 6 -25.88 12.23 -8.60
C ALA A 6 -24.36 12.30 -8.41
N ALA A 7 -23.82 13.44 -7.98
CA ALA A 7 -22.39 13.59 -7.68
C ALA A 7 -21.97 12.81 -6.43
N LEU A 8 -22.80 12.83 -5.37
CA LEU A 8 -22.56 12.07 -4.15
C LEU A 8 -22.62 10.56 -4.40
N GLY A 9 -23.58 10.09 -5.20
CA GLY A 9 -23.65 8.69 -5.62
C GLY A 9 -22.38 8.23 -6.33
N ARG A 10 -21.88 9.04 -7.29
CA ARG A 10 -20.62 8.77 -7.98
C ARG A 10 -19.40 8.79 -7.06
N LEU A 11 -19.37 9.68 -6.06
CA LEU A 11 -18.27 9.73 -5.10
C LEU A 11 -18.27 8.52 -4.18
N GLY A 12 -19.44 7.98 -3.83
CA GLY A 12 -19.56 6.76 -3.03
C GLY A 12 -19.02 5.50 -3.74
N GLU A 13 -18.90 5.53 -5.07
CA GLU A 13 -18.31 4.44 -5.87
C GLU A 13 -16.78 4.55 -5.99
N LEU A 14 -16.17 5.61 -5.48
CA LEU A 14 -14.74 5.85 -5.61
C LEU A 14 -13.94 4.83 -4.79
N ALA A 15 -13.24 3.94 -5.49
CA ALA A 15 -12.26 3.02 -4.90
C ALA A 15 -10.84 3.49 -5.22
N ILE A 16 -10.04 3.71 -4.19
CA ILE A 16 -8.64 4.14 -4.28
C ILE A 16 -7.76 3.01 -3.74
N GLU A 17 -6.83 2.55 -4.56
CA GLU A 17 -5.80 1.63 -4.11
C GLU A 17 -4.78 2.35 -3.23
N VAL A 18 -4.46 1.78 -2.06
CA VAL A 18 -3.46 2.35 -1.15
C VAL A 18 -2.12 1.63 -1.27
N PRO A 19 -1.00 2.35 -1.33
CA PRO A 19 0.33 1.74 -1.40
C PRO A 19 0.84 1.29 -0.02
N SER A 20 1.28 0.04 0.10
CA SER A 20 1.85 -0.50 1.35
C SER A 20 3.02 0.33 1.90
N TRP A 21 3.85 0.90 1.01
CA TRP A 21 5.07 1.64 1.39
C TRP A 21 4.78 3.02 1.98
N ALA A 22 3.56 3.54 1.84
CA ALA A 22 3.18 4.81 2.45
C ALA A 22 2.98 4.72 3.97
N TYR A 23 2.78 3.51 4.51
CA TYR A 23 2.61 3.29 5.95
C TYR A 23 3.94 3.21 6.71
N GLY A 24 5.07 3.09 6.01
CA GLY A 24 6.40 3.10 6.63
C GLY A 24 6.86 4.51 7.02
N ASN A 25 8.00 4.58 7.72
CA ASN A 25 8.61 5.87 8.03
C ASN A 25 8.96 6.61 6.74
N SER A 26 8.45 7.82 6.59
CA SER A 26 8.73 8.66 5.43
C SER A 26 9.85 9.65 5.74
N GLY A 27 10.52 10.09 4.68
CA GLY A 27 11.64 11.00 4.79
C GLY A 27 11.98 11.63 3.46
N THR A 28 12.89 12.58 3.50
CA THR A 28 13.50 13.15 2.31
C THR A 28 14.89 12.56 2.11
N ARG A 29 15.54 12.91 1.00
CA ARG A 29 16.95 12.57 0.77
C ARG A 29 17.91 13.04 1.87
N PHE A 30 17.47 13.94 2.75
CA PHE A 30 18.29 14.48 3.83
C PHE A 30 18.09 13.74 5.15
N LYS A 31 16.88 13.29 5.44
CA LYS A 31 16.54 12.65 6.72
C LYS A 31 15.23 11.88 6.66
N VAL A 32 15.21 10.74 7.35
CA VAL A 32 14.02 9.98 7.71
C VAL A 32 13.72 10.24 9.19
N PHE A 33 12.46 10.52 9.51
CA PHE A 33 12.02 10.72 10.90
C PHE A 33 11.13 9.56 11.29
N GLY A 34 11.57 8.76 12.26
CA GLY A 34 10.80 7.63 12.76
C GLY A 34 9.76 8.07 13.81
N THR A 35 8.58 7.48 13.75
CA THR A 35 7.55 7.60 14.78
C THR A 35 7.40 6.29 15.56
N PRO A 36 7.10 6.33 16.87
CA PRO A 36 6.73 5.13 17.60
C PRO A 36 5.47 4.49 16.99
N GLY A 37 5.48 3.17 16.87
CA GLY A 37 4.32 2.42 16.34
C GLY A 37 4.26 2.29 14.82
N THR A 38 5.25 2.81 14.07
CA THR A 38 5.30 2.60 12.61
C THR A 38 5.34 1.10 12.28
N PRO A 39 4.51 0.63 11.32
CA PRO A 39 4.49 -0.77 10.91
C PRO A 39 5.84 -1.20 10.32
N ARG A 40 6.30 -2.38 10.76
CA ARG A 40 7.58 -3.01 10.42
C ARG A 40 7.38 -4.24 9.54
N THR A 41 6.21 -4.86 9.59
CA THR A 41 5.86 -6.03 8.80
C THR A 41 4.79 -5.69 7.76
N ILE A 42 4.67 -6.50 6.70
CA ILE A 42 3.61 -6.31 5.71
C ILE A 42 2.22 -6.52 6.32
N GLN A 43 2.09 -7.42 7.30
CA GLN A 43 0.85 -7.67 8.02
C GLN A 43 0.42 -6.42 8.81
N GLU A 44 1.34 -5.77 9.53
CA GLU A 44 1.06 -4.51 10.22
C GLU A 44 0.63 -3.42 9.21
N LYS A 45 1.29 -3.31 8.05
CA LYS A 45 0.88 -2.36 6.99
C LYS A 45 -0.52 -2.67 6.44
N LEU A 46 -0.87 -3.95 6.27
CA LEU A 46 -2.21 -4.36 5.83
C LEU A 46 -3.27 -4.06 6.89
N ALA A 47 -2.96 -4.22 8.18
CA ALA A 47 -3.84 -3.85 9.28
C ALA A 47 -4.10 -2.33 9.30
N ASP A 48 -3.06 -1.52 9.10
CA ASP A 48 -3.21 -0.06 8.99
C ASP A 48 -4.04 0.34 7.76
N ALA A 49 -3.82 -0.32 6.62
CA ALA A 49 -4.61 -0.11 5.41
C ALA A 49 -6.08 -0.49 5.60
N ALA A 50 -6.35 -1.61 6.27
CA ALA A 50 -7.70 -2.01 6.65
C ALA A 50 -8.38 -0.98 7.55
N LYS A 51 -7.63 -0.38 8.48
CA LYS A 51 -8.17 0.70 9.31
C LYS A 51 -8.55 1.94 8.49
N VAL A 52 -7.75 2.29 7.48
CA VAL A 52 -8.10 3.37 6.54
C VAL A 52 -9.37 3.01 5.77
N HIS A 53 -9.52 1.78 5.29
CA HIS A 53 -10.72 1.36 4.58
C HIS A 53 -11.95 1.37 5.50
N GLU A 54 -11.85 0.87 6.73
CA GLU A 54 -12.93 0.91 7.72
C GLU A 54 -13.44 2.33 7.97
N LEU A 55 -12.53 3.30 8.08
CA LEU A 55 -12.88 4.69 8.40
C LEU A 55 -13.36 5.50 7.19
N THR A 56 -12.94 5.13 5.97
CA THR A 56 -13.21 5.93 4.76
C THR A 56 -14.20 5.28 3.81
N GLY A 57 -14.28 3.96 3.78
CA GLY A 57 -14.97 3.18 2.75
C GLY A 57 -14.28 3.19 1.38
N LEU A 58 -13.19 3.96 1.21
CA LEU A 58 -12.61 4.25 -0.11
C LEU A 58 -11.40 3.39 -0.47
N ALA A 59 -10.76 2.71 0.50
CA ALA A 59 -9.50 1.98 0.30
C ALA A 59 -9.60 0.44 0.25
N PRO A 60 -10.38 -0.17 -0.67
CA PRO A 60 -10.65 -1.61 -0.64
C PRO A 60 -9.47 -2.47 -1.09
N THR A 61 -8.39 -1.92 -1.65
CA THR A 61 -7.26 -2.71 -2.16
C THR A 61 -5.91 -2.10 -1.79
N VAL A 62 -4.91 -2.97 -1.57
CA VAL A 62 -3.54 -2.56 -1.26
C VAL A 62 -2.57 -2.96 -2.37
N ALA A 63 -1.76 -2.01 -2.83
CA ALA A 63 -0.65 -2.25 -3.74
C ALA A 63 0.59 -2.69 -2.97
N LEU A 64 1.15 -3.85 -3.35
CA LEU A 64 2.41 -4.34 -2.78
C LEU A 64 3.61 -3.97 -3.64
N HIS A 65 4.74 -3.77 -2.98
CA HIS A 65 5.99 -3.42 -3.62
C HIS A 65 7.06 -4.48 -3.36
N ILE A 66 7.45 -5.20 -4.41
CA ILE A 66 8.48 -6.24 -4.33
C ILE A 66 9.82 -5.62 -4.73
N PRO A 67 10.90 -5.73 -3.91
CA PRO A 67 11.10 -6.73 -2.85
C PRO A 67 10.77 -6.31 -1.41
N TRP A 68 10.22 -5.11 -1.16
CA TRP A 68 10.02 -4.58 0.20
C TRP A 68 8.96 -5.32 1.00
N ASP A 69 7.95 -5.84 0.32
CA ASP A 69 6.86 -6.62 0.90
C ASP A 69 6.95 -8.10 0.50
N LYS A 70 8.16 -8.58 0.23
CA LYS A 70 8.39 -9.99 -0.09
C LYS A 70 8.05 -10.85 1.11
N VAL A 71 7.24 -11.88 0.89
CA VAL A 71 6.95 -12.96 1.83
C VAL A 71 7.19 -14.31 1.17
N ASP A 72 7.32 -15.35 1.97
CA ASP A 72 7.50 -16.72 1.49
C ASP A 72 6.18 -17.30 0.96
N ASP A 73 5.05 -16.86 1.50
CA ASP A 73 3.71 -17.31 1.11
C ASP A 73 2.74 -16.14 0.89
N TYR A 74 2.55 -15.79 -0.38
CA TYR A 74 1.58 -14.77 -0.79
C TYR A 74 0.12 -15.23 -0.64
N SER A 75 -0.15 -16.53 -0.63
CA SER A 75 -1.50 -17.05 -0.47
C SER A 75 -2.00 -16.84 0.96
N ALA A 76 -1.15 -17.13 1.95
CA ALA A 76 -1.41 -16.83 3.36
C ALA A 76 -1.59 -15.33 3.59
N LEU A 77 -0.75 -14.50 2.96
CA LEU A 77 -0.86 -13.04 3.06
C LEU A 77 -2.18 -12.51 2.44
N ARG A 78 -2.61 -13.10 1.33
CA ARG A 78 -3.89 -12.76 0.70
C ARG A 78 -5.08 -13.16 1.56
N GLY A 79 -5.01 -14.32 2.22
CA GLY A 79 -6.01 -14.74 3.22
C GLY A 79 -6.11 -13.74 4.36
N TYR A 80 -4.96 -13.35 4.93
CA TYR A 80 -4.90 -12.34 5.99
C TYR A 80 -5.49 -10.98 5.57
N ALA A 81 -5.19 -10.52 4.36
CA ALA A 81 -5.79 -9.29 3.83
C ALA A 81 -7.33 -9.39 3.73
N ALA A 82 -7.83 -10.53 3.22
CA ALA A 82 -9.26 -10.78 3.11
C ALA A 82 -9.95 -10.82 4.49
N ASP A 83 -9.32 -11.41 5.50
CA ASP A 83 -9.83 -11.43 6.88
C ASP A 83 -9.95 -10.02 7.48
N LEU A 84 -9.09 -9.10 7.05
CA LEU A 84 -9.13 -7.68 7.43
C LEU A 84 -10.12 -6.85 6.60
N GLY A 85 -10.78 -7.44 5.60
CA GLY A 85 -11.71 -6.74 4.71
C GLY A 85 -11.05 -5.90 3.62
N VAL A 86 -9.76 -6.15 3.32
CA VAL A 86 -9.04 -5.49 2.22
C VAL A 86 -8.55 -6.50 1.17
N GLY A 87 -8.68 -6.10 -0.08
CA GLY A 87 -8.27 -6.87 -1.25
C GLY A 87 -6.82 -6.65 -1.65
N TRP A 88 -6.39 -7.47 -2.60
CA TRP A 88 -5.07 -7.41 -3.20
C TRP A 88 -5.14 -6.72 -4.56
N GLY A 89 -4.37 -5.65 -4.77
CA GLY A 89 -4.27 -4.98 -6.07
C GLY A 89 -2.95 -5.24 -6.81
N PRO A 90 -2.71 -4.62 -7.98
CA PRO A 90 -1.55 -4.93 -8.82
C PRO A 90 -0.21 -4.71 -8.08
N SER A 91 0.65 -5.73 -8.06
CA SER A 91 1.99 -5.60 -7.47
C SER A 91 2.91 -4.83 -8.41
N THR A 92 3.60 -3.80 -7.91
CA THR A 92 4.56 -3.02 -8.70
C THR A 92 5.97 -3.62 -8.56
N PRO A 93 6.60 -4.12 -9.64
CA PRO A 93 7.98 -4.61 -9.58
C PRO A 93 8.97 -3.43 -9.57
N THR A 94 9.95 -3.43 -8.66
CA THR A 94 11.09 -2.50 -8.76
C THR A 94 12.08 -2.98 -9.82
N ARG A 95 12.42 -2.13 -10.79
CA ARG A 95 13.61 -2.34 -11.63
C ARG A 95 14.80 -1.69 -10.91
N SER A 96 15.68 -2.48 -10.30
CA SER A 96 16.89 -1.97 -9.66
C SER A 96 17.75 -1.19 -10.66
N ARG A 97 18.01 0.09 -10.42
CA ARG A 97 19.01 0.87 -11.15
C ARG A 97 20.41 0.54 -10.60
N THR A 98 20.87 -0.68 -10.84
CA THR A 98 22.24 -1.10 -10.50
C THR A 98 22.83 -1.89 -11.66
N THR A 99 23.23 -1.18 -12.71
CA THR A 99 24.28 -1.63 -13.65
C THR A 99 25.01 -0.38 -14.14
N ASN A 100 26.06 0.02 -13.44
CA ASN A 100 27.24 0.65 -14.03
C ASN A 100 28.33 0.83 -12.97
N THR A 101 28.99 -0.27 -12.66
CA THR A 101 30.41 -0.27 -12.29
C THR A 101 31.06 -1.38 -13.10
N SER A 102 31.44 -1.04 -14.33
CA SER A 102 32.37 -1.84 -15.12
C SER A 102 33.28 -0.87 -15.86
N THR A 103 34.52 -0.83 -15.36
CA THR A 103 35.77 -0.63 -16.10
C THR A 103 36.02 0.75 -16.73
N ALA A 104 36.85 1.55 -16.06
CA ALA A 104 37.75 2.49 -16.73
C ALA A 104 39.17 1.89 -16.70
N PRO A 105 39.96 2.03 -17.78
CA PRO A 105 41.32 1.48 -17.89
C PRO A 105 42.31 2.15 -16.95
#